data_AF-A0A953RH03-F1
#
_entry.id   AF-A0A953RH03-F1
#
_cell.length_a   1.000
_cell.length_b   1.000
_cell.length_c   1.000
_cell.angle_alpha   90.00
_cell.angle_beta   90.00
_cell.angle_gamma   90.00
#
_symmetry.space_group_name_H-M   'P 1'
#
loop_
_entity.id
_entity.type
_entity.pdbx_description
1 polymer ?
#
loop_
_entity_poly.entity_id
_entity_poly.type
_entity_poly.pdbx_seq_one_letter_code
_entity_poly.pdbx_strand_id
1 'polypeptide(L)' 'PLDKDIYDLSPEEMKSVPSMPGSLDEALSCLEDDHAFLMRGDVFTEELIETFIDYKRKNEAEAVRLRPHPYEFALYYDI' A
#
# COMPACT_ATOMS: atom_id res chain seq x y z
N PRO A 1 12.12 8.80 17.08
CA PRO A 1 10.70 9.22 17.25
C PRO A 1 10.58 10.70 16.84
N LEU A 2 9.52 11.09 16.15
CA LEU A 2 9.29 12.51 15.82
C LEU A 2 8.83 13.23 17.10
N ASP A 3 9.51 14.31 17.47
CA ASP A 3 9.19 15.09 18.68
C ASP A 3 8.02 16.08 18.49
N LYS A 4 7.48 16.17 17.27
CA LYS A 4 6.32 17.00 16.89
C LYS A 4 5.16 16.11 16.44
N ASP A 5 3.93 16.60 16.62
CA ASP A 5 2.75 15.98 16.02
C ASP A 5 2.86 16.05 14.48
N ILE A 6 2.71 14.89 13.84
CA ILE A 6 2.82 14.73 12.38
C ILE A 6 1.71 15.46 11.62
N TYR A 7 0.56 15.71 12.26
CA TYR A 7 -0.56 16.42 11.64
C TYR A 7 -0.37 17.94 11.64
N ASP A 8 0.55 18.45 12.45
CA ASP A 8 0.87 19.88 12.56
C ASP A 8 2.09 20.30 11.72
N LEU A 9 2.70 19.35 10.99
CA LEU A 9 3.84 19.65 10.13
C LEU A 9 3.42 20.44 8.89
N SER A 10 4.24 21.42 8.51
CA SER A 10 4.06 22.10 7.23
C SER A 10 4.28 21.12 6.05
N PRO A 11 3.70 21.38 4.86
CA PRO A 11 3.93 20.52 3.68
C PRO A 11 5.42 20.37 3.31
N GLU A 12 6.25 21.36 3.64
CA GLU A 12 7.70 21.33 3.40
C GLU A 12 8.41 20.40 4.39
N GLU A 13 8.06 20.45 5.68
CA GLU A 13 8.57 19.53 6.69
C GLU A 13 8.08 18.09 6.43
N MET A 14 6.84 17.92 5.99
CA MET A 14 6.24 16.60 5.75
C MET A 14 6.92 15.84 4.59
N LYS A 15 7.51 16.53 3.61
CA LYS A 15 8.30 15.89 2.54
C LYS A 15 9.56 15.17 3.06
N SER A 16 10.08 15.60 4.21
CA SER A 16 11.26 14.98 4.82
C SER A 16 10.90 13.74 5.67
N VAL A 17 9.60 13.49 5.88
CA VAL A 17 9.10 12.37 6.67
C VAL A 17 8.74 11.23 5.72
N PRO A 18 9.31 10.01 5.91
CA PRO A 18 8.91 8.86 5.13
C PRO A 18 7.44 8.52 5.40
N SER A 19 6.68 8.30 4.33
CA SER A 19 5.27 7.94 4.39
C SER A 19 5.05 6.44 4.17
N MET A 20 3.88 5.96 4.59
CA MET A 20 3.41 4.62 4.23
C MET A 20 3.02 4.59 2.73
N PRO A 21 3.01 3.40 2.09
CA PRO A 21 2.46 3.23 0.75
C PRO A 21 1.03 3.78 0.65
N GLY A 22 0.71 4.41 -0.47
CA GLY A 22 -0.60 5.05 -0.70
C GLY A 22 -1.71 4.06 -1.09
N SER A 23 -1.37 2.80 -1.35
CA SER A 23 -2.34 1.76 -1.67
C SER A 23 -1.85 0.38 -1.25
N LEU A 24 -2.78 -0.58 -1.21
CA LEU A 24 -2.44 -1.99 -1.03
C LEU A 24 -1.51 -2.50 -2.14
N ASP A 25 -1.76 -2.11 -3.40
CA ASP A 25 -0.95 -2.55 -4.54
C ASP A 25 0.51 -2.08 -4.40
N GLU A 26 0.71 -0.82 -4.01
CA GLU A 26 2.04 -0.27 -3.75
C GLU A 26 2.72 -0.96 -2.57
N ALA A 27 2.00 -1.25 -1.48
CA ALA A 27 2.54 -2.01 -0.36
C ALA A 27 2.96 -3.44 -0.76
N LEU A 28 2.20 -4.09 -1.65
CA LEU A 28 2.54 -5.40 -2.20
C LEU A 28 3.79 -5.34 -3.08
N SER A 29 3.97 -4.28 -3.89
CA SER A 29 5.21 -4.07 -4.64
C SER A 29 6.41 -3.84 -3.73
N CYS A 30 6.28 -3.04 -2.66
CA CYS A 30 7.37 -2.90 -1.68
C CYS A 30 7.72 -4.23 -1.00
N LEU A 31 6.73 -5.07 -0.70
CA LEU A 31 6.95 -6.40 -0.15
C LEU A 31 7.66 -7.31 -1.17
N GLU A 32 7.25 -7.29 -2.43
CA GLU A 32 7.89 -8.02 -3.52
C GLU A 32 9.37 -7.62 -3.67
N ASP A 33 9.66 -6.32 -3.60
CA ASP A 33 11.02 -5.77 -3.77
C ASP A 33 11.96 -6.02 -2.57
N ASP A 34 11.44 -6.13 -1.34
CA ASP A 34 12.25 -6.31 -0.12
C ASP A 34 11.61 -7.27 0.90
N HIS A 35 11.54 -8.56 0.57
CA HIS A 35 11.08 -9.60 1.50
C HIS A 35 12.19 -10.54 2.02
N ALA A 36 13.44 -10.31 1.63
CA ALA A 36 14.57 -11.17 2.03
C ALA A 36 14.72 -11.27 3.56
N PHE A 37 14.34 -10.21 4.27
CA PHE A 37 14.39 -10.20 5.74
C PHE A 37 13.41 -11.18 6.38
N LEU A 38 12.29 -11.51 5.72
CA LEU A 38 11.25 -12.43 6.18
C LEU A 38 11.65 -13.89 5.98
N MET A 39 12.46 -14.19 4.97
CA MET A 39 12.93 -15.55 4.68
C MET A 39 14.06 -16.02 5.63
N ARG A 40 14.58 -15.13 6.47
CA ARG A 40 15.67 -15.46 7.39
C ARG A 40 15.22 -16.48 8.45
N GLY A 41 15.91 -17.61 8.51
CA GLY A 41 15.62 -18.67 9.48
C GLY A 41 14.42 -19.53 9.11
N ASP A 42 14.09 -19.61 7.81
CA ASP A 42 12.99 -20.41 7.27
C ASP A 42 11.62 -20.07 7.90
N VAL A 43 11.44 -18.82 8.34
CA VAL A 43 10.19 -18.34 8.94
C VAL A 43 9.10 -18.22 7.88
N PHE A 44 9.47 -17.71 6.70
CA PHE A 44 8.62 -17.66 5.51
C PHE A 44 9.36 -18.29 4.34
N THR A 45 8.61 -19.02 3.50
CA THR A 45 9.09 -19.49 2.21
C THR A 45 8.81 -18.45 1.14
N GLU A 46 9.64 -18.41 0.10
CA GLU A 46 9.44 -17.56 -1.08
C GLU A 46 8.06 -17.83 -1.73
N GLU A 47 7.72 -19.11 -1.93
CA GLU A 47 6.42 -19.54 -2.48
C GLU A 47 5.22 -19.00 -1.69
N LEU A 48 5.31 -18.95 -0.35
CA LEU A 48 4.24 -18.41 0.48
C LEU A 48 4.07 -16.90 0.26
N ILE A 49 5.18 -16.18 0.14
CA ILE A 49 5.17 -14.72 -0.06
C ILE A 49 4.60 -14.39 -1.45
N GLU A 50 5.06 -15.08 -2.49
CA GLU A 50 4.53 -14.93 -3.86
C GLU A 50 3.03 -15.23 -3.90
N THR A 51 2.61 -16.36 -3.34
CA THR A 51 1.19 -16.75 -3.30
C THR A 51 0.34 -15.73 -2.54
N PHE A 52 0.87 -15.19 -1.44
CA PHE A 52 0.20 -14.16 -0.67
C PHE A 52 0.02 -12.87 -1.47
N ILE A 53 1.09 -12.41 -2.12
CA ILE A 53 1.08 -11.21 -2.98
C ILE A 53 0.04 -11.37 -4.09
N ASP A 54 0.08 -12.48 -4.81
CA ASP A 54 -0.86 -12.77 -5.91
C ASP A 54 -2.31 -12.80 -5.43
N TYR A 55 -2.57 -13.47 -4.30
CA TYR A 55 -3.90 -13.54 -3.73
C TYR A 55 -4.41 -12.14 -3.38
N LYS A 56 -3.62 -11.33 -2.68
CA LYS A 56 -4.00 -9.98 -2.25
C LYS A 56 -4.19 -9.03 -3.43
N ARG A 57 -3.29 -9.10 -4.41
CA ARG A 57 -3.35 -8.28 -5.63
C ARG A 57 -4.63 -8.56 -6.41
N LYS A 58 -4.93 -9.84 -6.67
CA LYS A 58 -6.09 -10.26 -7.47
C LYS A 58 -7.43 -10.11 -6.74
N ASN A 59 -7.51 -10.58 -5.50
CA ASN A 59 -8.79 -10.71 -4.81
C ASN A 59 -9.18 -9.46 -4.02
N GLU A 60 -8.24 -8.55 -3.74
CA GLU A 60 -8.50 -7.35 -2.95
C GLU A 60 -8.19 -6.09 -3.76
N ALA A 61 -6.93 -5.86 -4.15
CA ALA A 61 -6.54 -4.61 -4.80
C ALA A 61 -7.23 -4.42 -6.17
N GLU A 62 -7.13 -5.40 -7.06
CA GLU A 62 -7.75 -5.37 -8.38
C GLU A 62 -9.28 -5.40 -8.29
N ALA A 63 -9.82 -6.21 -7.39
CA ALA A 63 -11.26 -6.32 -7.18
C ALA A 63 -11.88 -4.96 -6.84
N VAL A 64 -11.26 -4.17 -5.96
CA VAL A 64 -11.74 -2.82 -5.65
C VAL A 64 -11.54 -1.88 -6.84
N ARG A 65 -10.35 -1.90 -7.46
CA ARG A 65 -10.00 -1.00 -8.57
C ARG A 65 -10.93 -1.09 -9.78
N LEU A 66 -11.49 -2.28 -10.06
CA LEU A 66 -12.38 -2.50 -11.20
C LEU A 66 -13.82 -2.02 -10.96
N ARG A 67 -14.16 -1.54 -9.77
CA ARG A 67 -15.53 -1.10 -9.42
C ARG A 67 -15.56 0.41 -9.22
N PRO A 68 -16.45 1.13 -9.93
CA PRO A 68 -16.65 2.55 -9.69
C PRO A 68 -17.03 2.80 -8.23
N HIS A 69 -16.33 3.72 -7.57
CA HIS A 69 -16.69 4.13 -6.22
C HIS A 69 -17.94 5.03 -6.26
N PRO A 70 -18.91 4.90 -5.34
CA PRO A 70 -20.13 5.73 -5.36
C PRO A 70 -19.88 7.24 -5.41
N TYR A 71 -18.77 7.69 -4.82
CA TYR A 71 -18.39 9.10 -4.86
C TYR A 71 -17.99 9.57 -6.27
N GLU A 72 -17.52 8.69 -7.16
CA GLU A 72 -17.24 9.02 -8.55
C GLU A 72 -18.50 9.45 -9.31
N PHE A 73 -19.67 8.92 -8.95
CA PHE A 73 -20.94 9.41 -9.51
C PHE A 73 -21.19 10.87 -9.10
N ALA A 74 -20.96 11.23 -7.84
CA ALA A 74 -21.10 12.61 -7.39
C ALA A 74 -20.11 13.56 -8.09
N LEU A 75 -18.94 13.06 -8.50
CA LEU A 75 -17.92 13.83 -9.18
C LEU A 75 -18.17 13.98 -10.69
N TYR A 76 -18.66 12.93 -11.35
CA TYR A 76 -18.61 12.83 -12.82
C TYR A 76 -19.95 12.60 -13.51
N TYR A 77 -21.05 12.35 -12.78
CA TYR A 77 -22.33 11.97 -13.42
C TYR A 77 -22.99 13.11 -14.20
N ASP A 78 -22.90 14.35 -13.70
CA ASP A 78 -23.53 15.55 -14.28
C ASP A 78 -22.56 16.42 -15.11
N ILE A 79 -21.38 15.90 -15.43
CA ILE A 79 -20.40 16.59 -16.29
C ILE A 79 -20.83 16.51 -17.76
#